data_AF-A0AA43RQH6-F1
#
_entry.id   AF-A0AA43RQH6-F1
#
_cell.length_a   1.000
_cell.length_b   1.000
_cell.length_c   1.000
_cell.angle_alpha   90.00
_cell.angle_beta   90.00
_cell.angle_gamma   90.00
#
_symmetry.space_group_name_H-M   'P 1'
#
loop_
_entity.id
_entity.type
_entity.pdbx_description
1 polymer ?
#
loop_
_entity_poly.entity_id
_entity_poly.type
_entity_poly.pdbx_seq_one_letter_code
_entity_poly.pdbx_strand_id
1 'polypeptide(L)'
;MKQKQKIAFILLSVVLLAYSGDCHAQFLDKLAKSLEKTVKQVDKILGTVELSGSDSKMSYSTPHKNIQMNWVGATMSGDYYVLEFTITNKGEDIGSYRLGGYEAYDNLGNKCRIDIIFAGTESKHSGNASGRLLNNTPSKVKVLLSRFSSKATSFTQVRLVGKAWDSGYIDKPNGYFIFKNVPIVREQEQEVNTSIEKDIPETKFGMNYWSQAEQDKYSKSKGITQQERLALKINNIQDHMLNKELKNNELVKGKTIYEDESGSIKSVIVVSKYPGESPEFFEYLISYDFNGNYINHLQVGEKRTFYTNDIYAIVKGETITVTNYYAEGDDEETIVTKYKISPELKFVQMK
;
A
#
# COMPACT_ATOMS: atom_id res chain seq x y z
N MET A 1 -24.60 -13.08 -5.79
CA MET A 1 -25.04 -11.81 -6.40
C MET A 1 -26.23 -11.26 -5.61
N LYS A 2 -26.11 -10.07 -5.02
CA LYS A 2 -27.14 -9.47 -4.15
C LYS A 2 -28.43 -9.20 -4.96
N GLN A 3 -29.60 -9.29 -4.35
CA GLN A 3 -30.91 -9.20 -5.02
C GLN A 3 -31.08 -7.92 -5.85
N LYS A 4 -30.51 -6.79 -5.40
CA LYS A 4 -30.47 -5.52 -6.14
C LYS A 4 -29.61 -5.57 -7.42
N GLN A 5 -28.50 -6.32 -7.41
CA GLN A 5 -27.65 -6.52 -8.59
C GLN A 5 -28.32 -7.46 -9.61
N LYS A 6 -29.09 -8.45 -9.14
CA LYS A 6 -29.90 -9.31 -10.01
C LYS A 6 -30.99 -8.52 -10.73
N ILE A 7 -31.67 -7.61 -10.03
CA ILE A 7 -32.71 -6.76 -10.62
C ILE A 7 -32.12 -5.78 -11.64
N ALA A 8 -30.98 -5.15 -11.33
CA ALA A 8 -30.29 -4.26 -12.26
C ALA A 8 -29.81 -4.99 -13.52
N PHE A 9 -29.27 -6.21 -13.38
CA PHE A 9 -28.80 -7.01 -14.51
C PHE A 9 -29.96 -7.51 -15.39
N ILE A 10 -31.09 -7.90 -14.78
CA ILE A 10 -32.30 -8.29 -15.52
C ILE A 10 -32.91 -7.10 -16.26
N LEU A 11 -33.00 -5.93 -15.63
CA LEU A 11 -33.48 -4.70 -16.28
C LEU A 11 -32.56 -4.28 -17.44
N LEU A 12 -31.23 -4.40 -17.26
CA LEU A 12 -30.26 -4.10 -18.32
C LEU A 12 -30.39 -5.08 -19.50
N SER A 13 -30.57 -6.38 -19.22
CA SER A 13 -30.78 -7.40 -20.25
C SER A 13 -32.10 -7.23 -21.00
N VAL A 14 -33.19 -6.85 -20.31
CA VAL A 14 -34.49 -6.56 -20.93
C VAL A 14 -34.42 -5.31 -21.81
N VAL A 15 -33.67 -4.28 -21.40
CA VAL A 15 -33.40 -3.11 -22.23
C VAL A 15 -32.56 -3.49 -23.45
N LEU A 16 -31.53 -4.33 -23.30
CA LEU A 16 -30.70 -4.78 -24.42
C LEU A 16 -31.45 -5.66 -25.44
N LEU A 17 -32.44 -6.44 -24.99
CA LEU A 17 -33.26 -7.32 -25.83
C LEU A 17 -34.44 -6.60 -26.51
N ALA A 18 -34.87 -5.44 -26.02
CA ALA A 18 -36.04 -4.71 -26.52
C ALA A 18 -35.72 -3.68 -27.62
N TYR A 19 -34.45 -3.42 -27.93
CA TYR A 19 -34.06 -2.41 -28.92
C TYR A 19 -33.50 -3.03 -30.19
N SER A 20 -34.29 -2.98 -31.27
CA SER A 20 -33.88 -3.36 -32.62
C SER A 20 -32.97 -2.30 -33.26
N GLY A 21 -31.98 -2.80 -34.01
CA GLY A 21 -31.22 -2.14 -35.09
C GLY A 21 -30.61 -0.77 -34.78
N ASP A 22 -31.38 0.30 -34.96
CA ASP A 22 -30.86 1.66 -35.05
C ASP A 22 -30.77 2.38 -33.68
N CYS A 23 -31.66 2.04 -32.73
CA CYS A 23 -31.58 2.63 -31.38
C CYS A 23 -30.41 2.04 -30.57
N HIS A 24 -30.01 0.80 -30.87
CA HIS A 24 -28.87 0.14 -30.23
C HIS A 24 -27.55 0.80 -30.65
N ALA A 25 -27.40 1.14 -31.93
CA ALA A 25 -26.23 1.85 -32.44
C ALA A 25 -26.12 3.27 -31.84
N GLN A 26 -27.24 4.00 -31.72
CA GLN A 26 -27.24 5.33 -31.10
C GLN A 26 -26.97 5.30 -29.60
N PHE A 27 -27.45 4.26 -28.89
CA PHE A 27 -27.13 4.07 -27.47
C PHE A 27 -25.65 3.74 -27.27
N LEU A 28 -25.09 2.83 -28.06
CA LEU A 28 -23.67 2.48 -28.00
C LEU A 28 -22.77 3.66 -28.39
N ASP A 29 -23.15 4.48 -29.38
CA ASP A 29 -22.41 5.68 -29.75
C ASP A 29 -22.47 6.76 -28.65
N LYS A 30 -23.63 6.93 -27.99
CA LYS A 30 -23.74 7.80 -26.80
C LYS A 30 -22.93 7.26 -25.62
N LEU A 31 -22.89 5.95 -25.43
CA LEU A 31 -22.13 5.31 -24.35
C LEU A 31 -20.63 5.40 -24.60
N ALA A 32 -20.18 5.20 -25.85
CA ALA A 32 -18.80 5.43 -26.29
C ALA A 32 -18.38 6.90 -26.13
N LYS A 33 -19.21 7.85 -26.56
CA LYS A 33 -18.96 9.29 -26.36
C LYS A 33 -18.97 9.71 -24.89
N SER A 34 -19.82 9.08 -24.07
CA SER A 34 -19.84 9.32 -22.62
C SER A 34 -18.59 8.75 -21.95
N LEU A 35 -18.15 7.55 -22.35
CA LEU A 35 -16.88 6.97 -21.93
C LEU A 35 -15.69 7.83 -22.37
N GLU A 36 -15.67 8.31 -23.61
CA GLU A 36 -14.61 9.17 -24.13
C GLU A 36 -14.59 10.54 -23.42
N LYS A 37 -15.76 11.10 -23.07
CA LYS A 37 -15.86 12.29 -22.21
C LYS A 37 -15.36 12.02 -20.79
N THR A 38 -15.67 10.84 -20.25
CA THR A 38 -15.21 10.43 -18.91
C THR A 38 -13.71 10.22 -18.91
N VAL A 39 -13.15 9.58 -19.94
CA VAL A 39 -11.70 9.42 -20.14
C VAL A 39 -11.03 10.77 -20.33
N LYS A 40 -11.59 11.69 -21.13
CA LYS A 40 -11.07 13.06 -21.27
C LYS A 40 -11.20 13.90 -19.99
N GLN A 41 -12.23 13.69 -19.18
CA GLN A 41 -12.36 14.33 -17.87
C GLN A 41 -11.37 13.74 -16.87
N VAL A 42 -11.14 12.43 -16.89
CA VAL A 42 -10.11 11.76 -16.09
C VAL A 42 -8.72 12.21 -16.53
N ASP A 43 -8.45 12.32 -17.83
CA ASP A 43 -7.20 12.89 -18.38
C ASP A 43 -7.04 14.38 -18.06
N LYS A 44 -8.14 15.14 -17.95
CA LYS A 44 -8.11 16.55 -17.54
C LYS A 44 -7.89 16.72 -16.03
N ILE A 45 -8.44 15.82 -15.22
CA ILE A 45 -8.25 15.74 -13.76
C ILE A 45 -6.84 15.23 -13.43
N LEU A 46 -6.27 14.35 -14.24
CA LEU A 46 -4.89 13.84 -14.10
C LEU A 46 -3.84 14.70 -14.83
N GLY A 47 -4.26 15.57 -15.75
CA GLY A 47 -3.37 16.25 -16.70
C GLY A 47 -3.14 17.74 -16.49
N THR A 48 -3.65 18.37 -15.41
CA THR A 48 -3.38 19.80 -15.18
C THR A 48 -3.15 20.12 -13.71
N VAL A 49 -1.98 19.69 -13.21
CA VAL A 49 -1.31 20.46 -12.15
C VAL A 49 -0.32 21.36 -12.88
N GLU A 50 -0.72 22.60 -13.15
CA GLU A 50 0.24 23.64 -13.53
C GLU A 50 1.14 23.90 -12.32
N LEU A 51 2.31 23.25 -12.33
CA LEU A 51 3.38 23.50 -11.39
C LEU A 51 3.99 24.86 -11.71
N SER A 52 3.50 25.90 -11.06
CA SER A 52 4.21 27.18 -10.97
C SER A 52 5.44 27.00 -10.05
N GLY A 53 6.63 26.79 -10.63
CA GLY A 53 7.90 26.92 -9.90
C GLY A 53 9.02 25.96 -10.33
N SER A 54 9.97 26.49 -11.12
CA SER A 54 11.34 26.00 -11.46
C SER A 54 11.53 24.68 -12.27
N ASP A 55 11.59 24.83 -13.59
CA ASP A 55 12.69 24.44 -14.51
C ASP A 55 13.41 23.07 -14.44
N SER A 56 12.68 21.96 -14.19
CA SER A 56 13.14 20.68 -14.76
C SER A 56 11.98 19.77 -15.15
N LYS A 57 11.67 19.71 -16.45
CA LYS A 57 10.68 18.76 -16.98
C LYS A 57 11.19 17.33 -16.76
N MET A 58 10.35 16.48 -16.18
CA MET A 58 10.64 15.05 -16.03
C MET A 58 11.07 14.46 -17.38
N SER A 59 12.11 13.62 -17.37
CA SER A 59 12.59 12.93 -18.57
C SER A 59 12.92 11.48 -18.29
N TYR A 60 12.87 10.66 -19.33
CA TYR A 60 13.20 9.25 -19.24
C TYR A 60 13.87 8.72 -20.51
N SER A 61 14.68 7.68 -20.37
CA SER A 61 15.36 7.03 -21.49
C SER A 61 15.38 5.51 -21.33
N THR A 62 15.45 4.82 -22.46
CA THR A 62 15.54 3.35 -22.53
C THR A 62 16.97 2.91 -22.84
N PRO A 63 17.36 1.68 -22.47
CA PRO A 63 18.71 1.18 -22.70
C PRO A 63 19.01 0.88 -24.17
N HIS A 64 17.98 0.76 -25.00
CA HIS A 64 18.09 0.19 -26.33
C HIS A 64 17.01 0.69 -27.27
N LYS A 65 17.36 0.90 -28.55
CA LYS A 65 16.45 1.38 -29.60
C LYS A 65 15.22 0.49 -29.82
N ASN A 66 15.36 -0.81 -29.56
CA ASN A 66 14.28 -1.79 -29.71
C ASN A 66 13.40 -1.88 -28.45
N ILE A 67 13.68 -1.12 -27.39
CA ILE A 67 12.82 -1.05 -26.22
C ILE A 67 12.15 0.31 -26.22
N GLN A 68 10.85 0.30 -26.47
CA GLN A 68 10.00 1.46 -26.27
C GLN A 68 9.54 1.47 -24.81
N MET A 69 9.55 2.65 -24.20
CA MET A 69 8.99 2.86 -22.87
C MET A 69 7.92 3.95 -22.93
N ASN A 70 6.78 3.65 -22.32
CA ASN A 70 5.71 4.63 -22.16
C ASN A 70 5.45 4.82 -20.68
N TRP A 71 5.57 6.07 -20.23
CA TRP A 71 5.17 6.48 -18.90
C TRP A 71 3.67 6.26 -18.69
N VAL A 72 3.29 5.71 -17.54
CA VAL A 72 1.88 5.56 -17.16
C VAL A 72 1.53 6.58 -16.10
N GLY A 73 2.31 6.64 -15.02
CA GLY A 73 2.03 7.55 -13.92
C GLY A 73 2.89 7.24 -12.70
N ALA A 74 2.70 8.02 -11.66
CA ALA A 74 3.26 7.71 -10.35
C ALA A 74 2.32 8.13 -9.23
N THR A 75 2.38 7.39 -8.14
CA THR A 75 1.49 7.62 -7.00
C THR A 75 2.17 7.22 -5.69
N MET A 76 1.72 7.80 -4.57
CA MET A 76 2.04 7.32 -3.24
C MET A 76 1.15 6.12 -2.89
N SER A 77 1.72 5.12 -2.24
CA SER A 77 1.01 3.95 -1.70
C SER A 77 1.65 3.52 -0.39
N GLY A 78 1.11 4.00 0.73
CA GLY A 78 1.76 3.83 2.04
C GLY A 78 3.13 4.50 2.05
N ASP A 79 4.16 3.77 2.51
CA ASP A 79 5.54 4.24 2.57
C ASP A 79 6.29 4.17 1.22
N TYR A 80 5.62 3.70 0.17
CA TYR A 80 6.21 3.55 -1.15
C TYR A 80 5.75 4.65 -2.10
N TYR A 81 6.69 5.20 -2.85
CA TYR A 81 6.38 5.93 -4.06
C TYR A 81 6.45 4.97 -5.25
N VAL A 82 5.32 4.77 -5.92
CA VAL A 82 5.13 3.81 -7.00
C VAL A 82 5.27 4.51 -8.34
N LEU A 83 6.32 4.18 -9.09
CA LEU A 83 6.51 4.57 -10.47
C LEU A 83 5.93 3.49 -11.39
N GLU A 84 5.01 3.85 -12.28
CA GLU A 84 4.40 2.93 -13.23
C GLU A 84 4.74 3.33 -14.68
N PHE A 85 5.21 2.34 -15.43
CA PHE A 85 5.46 2.48 -16.86
C PHE A 85 5.27 1.14 -17.58
N THR A 86 5.23 1.19 -18.90
CA THR A 86 5.24 0.00 -19.75
C THR A 86 6.51 -0.04 -20.56
N ILE A 87 7.01 -1.26 -20.79
CA ILE A 87 8.05 -1.52 -21.78
C ILE A 87 7.47 -2.38 -22.90
N THR A 88 7.81 -2.05 -24.13
CA THR A 88 7.44 -2.83 -25.32
C THR A 88 8.69 -3.14 -26.10
N ASN A 89 8.93 -4.42 -26.33
CA ASN A 89 10.00 -4.88 -27.20
C ASN A 89 9.54 -4.77 -28.66
N LYS A 90 10.32 -4.08 -29.48
CA LYS A 90 10.13 -3.86 -30.92
C LYS A 90 11.11 -4.69 -31.77
N GLY A 91 12.01 -5.42 -31.12
CA GLY A 91 12.83 -6.45 -31.74
C GLY A 91 12.11 -7.79 -31.74
N GLU A 92 12.84 -8.89 -31.78
CA GLU A 92 12.26 -10.24 -31.72
C GLU A 92 11.95 -10.65 -30.27
N ASP A 93 11.30 -11.79 -30.05
CA ASP A 93 10.90 -12.25 -28.71
C ASP A 93 12.10 -12.48 -27.78
N ILE A 94 11.95 -12.07 -26.51
CA ILE A 94 12.91 -12.34 -25.44
C ILE A 94 12.23 -13.25 -24.41
N GLY A 95 12.70 -14.49 -24.33
CA GLY A 95 12.21 -15.53 -23.43
C GLY A 95 12.56 -15.28 -21.95
N SER A 96 13.67 -14.58 -21.68
CA SER A 96 14.05 -14.20 -20.33
C SER A 96 14.65 -12.80 -20.25
N TYR A 97 13.90 -11.88 -19.65
CA TYR A 97 14.33 -10.51 -19.38
C TYR A 97 14.24 -10.21 -17.89
N ARG A 98 15.31 -9.65 -17.33
CA ARG A 98 15.40 -9.23 -15.93
C ARG A 98 15.46 -7.71 -15.84
N LEU A 99 14.66 -7.16 -14.95
CA LEU A 99 14.77 -5.78 -14.47
C LEU A 99 15.28 -5.79 -13.03
N GLY A 100 16.24 -4.93 -12.74
CA GLY A 100 16.85 -4.79 -11.42
C GLY A 100 16.96 -3.34 -10.96
N GLY A 101 16.80 -3.10 -9.67
CA GLY A 101 17.15 -1.82 -9.06
C GLY A 101 18.67 -1.63 -9.12
N TYR A 102 19.12 -0.46 -9.59
CA TYR A 102 20.53 -0.10 -9.53
C TYR A 102 20.74 1.00 -8.49
N GLU A 103 20.23 2.20 -8.75
CA GLU A 103 20.37 3.36 -7.86
C GLU A 103 19.21 4.32 -8.01
N ALA A 104 18.77 4.89 -6.89
CA ALA A 104 17.80 5.97 -6.87
C ALA A 104 18.23 7.00 -5.81
N TYR A 105 18.10 8.28 -6.14
CA TYR A 105 18.43 9.38 -5.24
C TYR A 105 17.29 10.39 -5.23
N ASP A 106 16.97 10.90 -4.04
CA ASP A 106 16.09 12.05 -3.90
C ASP A 106 16.83 13.36 -4.20
N ASN A 107 16.11 14.49 -4.25
CA ASN A 107 16.70 15.81 -4.49
C ASN A 107 17.48 16.40 -3.32
N LEU A 108 17.53 15.70 -2.19
CA LEU A 108 18.36 16.04 -1.04
C LEU A 108 19.62 15.15 -0.96
N GLY A 109 19.81 14.25 -1.92
CA GLY A 109 20.97 13.37 -2.03
C GLY A 109 20.84 12.04 -1.26
N ASN A 110 19.68 11.74 -0.67
CA ASN A 110 19.50 10.47 0.04
C ASN A 110 19.31 9.33 -0.95
N LYS A 111 20.01 8.21 -0.71
CA LYS A 111 19.86 7.00 -1.50
C LYS A 111 18.57 6.28 -1.12
N CYS A 112 17.71 6.06 -2.12
CA CYS A 112 16.44 5.37 -1.94
C CYS A 112 16.61 3.86 -2.16
N ARG A 113 15.75 3.07 -1.51
CA ARG A 113 15.59 1.65 -1.80
C ARG A 113 14.67 1.45 -2.99
N ILE A 114 14.98 0.46 -3.84
CA ILE A 114 14.22 0.11 -5.05
C ILE A 114 13.75 -1.35 -4.95
N ASP A 115 12.45 -1.57 -5.07
CA ASP A 115 11.85 -2.89 -5.31
C ASP A 115 11.07 -2.86 -6.65
N ILE A 116 10.99 -3.98 -7.37
CA ILE A 116 10.44 -4.02 -8.74
C ILE A 116 9.38 -5.13 -8.86
N ILE A 117 8.29 -4.80 -9.55
CA ILE A 117 7.28 -5.75 -10.03
C ILE A 117 7.28 -5.69 -11.55
N PHE A 118 7.48 -6.83 -12.20
CA PHE A 118 7.55 -6.92 -13.66
C PHE A 118 6.65 -8.03 -14.19
N ALA A 119 5.75 -7.71 -15.12
CA ALA A 119 4.87 -8.70 -15.76
C ALA A 119 4.10 -9.60 -14.76
N GLY A 120 3.73 -9.06 -13.60
CA GLY A 120 3.01 -9.78 -12.54
C GLY A 120 3.89 -10.66 -11.65
N THR A 121 5.21 -10.69 -11.86
CA THR A 121 6.15 -11.32 -10.93
C THR A 121 6.76 -10.26 -10.00
N GLU A 122 6.61 -10.48 -8.70
CA GLU A 122 7.26 -9.66 -7.68
C GLU A 122 8.73 -10.07 -7.51
N SER A 123 9.57 -9.13 -7.08
CA SER A 123 10.98 -9.39 -6.86
C SER A 123 11.19 -10.43 -5.74
N LYS A 124 11.60 -11.65 -6.12
CA LYS A 124 12.07 -12.66 -5.17
C LYS A 124 13.51 -12.33 -4.77
N HIS A 125 13.65 -11.47 -3.77
CA HIS A 125 14.90 -11.02 -3.16
C HIS A 125 15.77 -10.12 -4.08
N SER A 126 16.45 -9.13 -3.50
CA SER A 126 17.44 -8.23 -4.14
C SER A 126 16.93 -7.18 -5.16
N GLY A 127 15.64 -6.82 -5.15
CA GLY A 127 15.11 -5.76 -6.03
C GLY A 127 15.14 -6.10 -7.52
N ASN A 128 15.18 -7.40 -7.85
CA ASN A 128 15.18 -7.92 -9.22
C ASN A 128 13.88 -8.66 -9.53
N ALA A 129 13.26 -8.35 -10.67
CA ALA A 129 12.11 -9.08 -11.21
C ALA A 129 12.43 -9.61 -12.60
N SER A 130 11.90 -10.77 -12.96
CA SER A 130 12.17 -11.42 -14.26
C SER A 130 10.88 -11.88 -14.91
N GLY A 131 10.83 -11.78 -16.23
CA GLY A 131 9.65 -12.12 -17.03
C GLY A 131 10.00 -12.32 -18.49
N ARG A 132 8.99 -12.71 -19.27
CA ARG A 132 9.07 -12.75 -20.74
C ARG A 132 8.81 -11.35 -21.28
N LEU A 133 9.53 -10.98 -22.34
CA LEU A 133 9.32 -9.74 -23.05
C LEU A 133 9.07 -10.04 -24.53
N LEU A 134 7.81 -10.37 -24.83
CA LEU A 134 7.34 -10.71 -26.17
C LEU A 134 7.33 -9.48 -27.08
N ASN A 135 7.59 -9.72 -28.36
CA ASN A 135 7.57 -8.73 -29.43
C ASN A 135 6.20 -8.05 -29.49
N ASN A 136 6.22 -6.73 -29.62
CA ASN A 136 5.08 -5.85 -29.74
C ASN A 136 4.03 -5.96 -28.62
N THR A 137 4.38 -6.60 -27.50
CA THR A 137 3.48 -6.79 -26.36
C THR A 137 3.90 -5.89 -25.19
N PRO A 138 3.08 -4.90 -24.79
CA PRO A 138 3.37 -4.05 -23.65
C PRO A 138 3.39 -4.85 -22.35
N SER A 139 4.50 -4.78 -21.62
CA SER A 139 4.65 -5.37 -20.30
C SER A 139 4.65 -4.26 -19.24
N LYS A 140 3.80 -4.41 -18.22
CA LYS A 140 3.72 -3.46 -17.11
C LYS A 140 4.90 -3.63 -16.15
N VAL A 141 5.45 -2.51 -15.72
CA VAL A 141 6.51 -2.42 -14.72
C VAL A 141 6.04 -1.48 -13.61
N LYS A 142 6.17 -1.91 -12.36
CA LYS A 142 6.06 -1.03 -11.20
C LYS A 142 7.40 -0.99 -10.48
N VAL A 143 7.83 0.20 -10.11
CA VAL A 143 9.02 0.41 -9.28
C VAL A 143 8.57 1.07 -7.99
N LEU A 144 8.87 0.41 -6.89
CA LEU A 144 8.56 0.85 -5.54
C LEU A 144 9.81 1.51 -4.96
N LEU A 145 9.73 2.81 -4.72
CA LEU A 145 10.78 3.56 -4.06
C LEU A 145 10.43 3.75 -2.59
N SER A 146 11.38 3.46 -1.69
CA SER A 146 11.24 3.68 -0.25
C SER A 146 12.51 4.28 0.34
N ARG A 147 12.48 4.66 1.62
CA ARG A 147 13.60 5.30 2.35
C ARG A 147 14.09 6.62 1.73
N PHE A 148 13.22 7.36 1.07
CA PHE A 148 13.50 8.73 0.61
C PHE A 148 13.04 9.75 1.66
N SER A 149 13.63 10.95 1.66
CA SER A 149 13.32 11.95 2.67
C SER A 149 11.88 12.45 2.57
N SER A 150 11.22 12.62 3.71
CA SER A 150 9.91 13.27 3.80
C SER A 150 9.94 14.75 3.39
N LYS A 151 11.13 15.35 3.25
CA LYS A 151 11.33 16.72 2.73
C LYS A 151 11.66 16.75 1.24
N ALA A 152 11.96 15.61 0.62
CA ALA A 152 12.25 15.56 -0.80
C ALA A 152 11.04 16.01 -1.64
N THR A 153 11.26 16.67 -2.76
CA THR A 153 10.20 17.11 -3.69
C THR A 153 10.29 16.40 -5.04
N SER A 154 11.42 15.74 -5.32
CA SER A 154 11.61 14.93 -6.52
C SER A 154 12.67 13.86 -6.30
N PHE A 155 12.68 12.86 -7.18
CA PHE A 155 13.83 11.98 -7.39
C PHE A 155 14.70 12.59 -8.49
N THR A 156 15.95 12.88 -8.16
CA THR A 156 16.92 13.42 -9.12
C THR A 156 17.22 12.42 -10.21
N GLN A 157 17.40 11.15 -9.82
CA GLN A 157 17.59 10.05 -10.75
C GLN A 157 17.07 8.74 -10.18
N VAL A 158 16.39 7.96 -11.02
CA VAL A 158 16.07 6.55 -10.77
C VAL A 158 16.64 5.72 -11.90
N ARG A 159 17.53 4.80 -11.58
CA ARG A 159 18.23 3.94 -12.54
C ARG A 159 17.91 2.48 -12.28
N LEU A 160 17.40 1.83 -13.33
CA LEU A 160 17.08 0.40 -13.34
C LEU A 160 17.94 -0.28 -14.38
N VAL A 161 18.41 -1.50 -14.09
CA VAL A 161 19.18 -2.31 -15.04
C VAL A 161 18.27 -3.29 -15.74
N GLY A 162 18.25 -3.27 -17.08
CA GLY A 162 17.65 -4.29 -17.93
C GLY A 162 18.69 -5.27 -18.43
N LYS A 163 18.42 -6.58 -18.33
CA LYS A 163 19.28 -7.63 -18.85
C LYS A 163 18.48 -8.74 -19.52
N ALA A 164 18.72 -8.99 -20.80
CA ALA A 164 18.28 -10.17 -21.51
C ALA A 164 19.22 -11.35 -21.21
N TRP A 165 18.65 -12.50 -20.84
CA TRP A 165 19.39 -13.71 -20.46
C TRP A 165 19.35 -14.82 -21.53
N ASP A 166 18.77 -14.56 -22.70
CA ASP A 166 18.78 -15.51 -23.80
C ASP A 166 20.16 -15.57 -24.47
N SER A 167 20.68 -16.79 -24.67
CA SER A 167 22.02 -17.04 -25.21
C SER A 167 22.15 -16.76 -26.71
N GLY A 168 21.04 -16.56 -27.45
CA GLY A 168 21.03 -16.37 -28.90
C GLY A 168 20.99 -14.92 -29.41
N TYR A 169 20.79 -13.93 -28.54
CA TYR A 169 20.73 -12.52 -28.97
C TYR A 169 22.11 -11.89 -29.03
N ILE A 170 22.50 -11.41 -30.22
CA ILE A 170 23.74 -10.64 -30.42
C ILE A 170 23.52 -9.17 -29.99
N ASP A 171 22.35 -8.60 -30.31
CA ASP A 171 21.97 -7.22 -29.95
C ASP A 171 21.05 -7.19 -28.72
N LYS A 172 21.57 -7.67 -27.57
CA LYS A 172 20.78 -7.74 -26.33
C LYS A 172 20.40 -6.33 -25.88
N PRO A 173 19.13 -6.06 -25.54
CA PRO A 173 18.69 -4.76 -25.01
C PRO A 173 19.10 -4.58 -23.54
N ASN A 174 20.38 -4.77 -23.25
CA ASN A 174 20.97 -4.61 -21.94
C ASN A 174 21.32 -3.14 -21.70
N GLY A 175 21.13 -2.67 -20.46
CA GLY A 175 21.57 -1.33 -20.09
C GLY A 175 20.68 -0.72 -19.03
N TYR A 176 20.66 0.61 -18.97
CA TYR A 176 19.89 1.34 -17.98
C TYR A 176 18.61 1.95 -18.53
N PHE A 177 17.52 1.73 -17.82
CA PHE A 177 16.38 2.64 -17.83
C PHE A 177 16.70 3.77 -16.86
N ILE A 178 16.54 5.01 -17.31
CA ILE A 178 16.85 6.18 -16.50
C ILE A 178 15.63 7.08 -16.47
N PHE A 179 15.20 7.45 -15.27
CA PHE A 179 14.23 8.51 -15.03
C PHE A 179 14.96 9.65 -14.32
N LYS A 180 14.71 10.89 -14.73
CA LYS A 180 15.29 12.08 -14.12
C LYS A 180 14.20 13.07 -13.76
N ASN A 181 14.39 13.76 -12.64
CA ASN A 181 13.49 14.80 -12.14
C ASN A 181 12.05 14.29 -12.00
N VAL A 182 11.88 13.11 -11.40
CA VAL A 182 10.55 12.55 -11.16
C VAL A 182 9.93 13.31 -9.99
N PRO A 183 8.84 14.07 -10.18
CA PRO A 183 8.24 14.83 -9.09
C PRO A 183 7.63 13.90 -8.05
N ILE A 184 7.93 14.11 -6.77
CA ILE A 184 7.25 13.40 -5.69
C ILE A 184 5.91 14.12 -5.49
N VAL A 185 4.89 13.62 -6.18
CA VAL A 185 3.51 14.00 -5.94
C VAL A 185 3.06 13.28 -4.69
N ARG A 186 3.20 13.97 -3.55
CA ARG A 186 2.45 13.60 -2.36
C ARG A 186 1.02 14.04 -2.62
N GLU A 187 0.04 13.21 -2.29
CA GLU A 187 -1.29 13.76 -2.05
C GLU A 187 -1.07 14.87 -1.02
N GLN A 188 -1.30 16.12 -1.43
CA GLN A 188 -1.50 17.18 -0.47
C GLN A 188 -2.77 16.76 0.26
N GLU A 189 -2.62 16.10 1.41
CA GLU A 189 -3.55 16.36 2.49
C GLU A 189 -3.45 17.88 2.67
N GLN A 190 -4.41 18.60 2.09
CA GLN A 190 -4.70 19.92 2.61
C GLN A 190 -4.86 19.69 4.10
N GLU A 191 -3.92 20.21 4.89
CA GLU A 191 -4.19 20.54 6.28
C GLU A 191 -5.35 21.55 6.24
N VAL A 192 -6.57 21.03 6.08
CA VAL A 192 -7.73 21.70 6.62
C VAL A 192 -7.49 21.60 8.11
N ASN A 193 -6.88 22.65 8.64
CA ASN A 193 -6.62 22.87 10.05
C ASN A 193 -7.94 23.14 10.76
N THR A 194 -8.88 22.21 10.65
CA THR A 194 -9.98 22.02 11.58
C THR A 194 -9.52 20.88 12.48
N SER A 195 -8.72 21.20 13.49
CA SER A 195 -8.57 20.32 14.65
C SER A 195 -9.97 20.19 15.28
N ILE A 196 -10.73 19.21 14.84
CA ILE A 196 -11.83 18.70 15.65
C ILE A 196 -11.13 17.85 16.69
N GLU A 197 -10.74 18.49 17.79
CA GLU A 197 -10.02 17.86 18.89
C GLU A 197 -10.79 16.60 19.33
N LYS A 198 -10.31 15.42 18.95
CA LYS A 198 -10.95 14.16 19.31
C LYS A 198 -10.63 13.87 20.77
N ASP A 199 -11.62 14.00 21.64
CA ASP A 199 -11.49 13.67 23.07
C ASP A 199 -11.46 12.14 23.27
N ILE A 200 -10.30 11.55 22.99
CA ILE A 200 -10.03 10.14 23.25
C ILE A 200 -9.43 10.02 24.66
N PRO A 201 -10.08 9.30 25.58
CA PRO A 201 -9.56 9.12 26.94
C PRO A 201 -8.23 8.37 26.90
N GLU A 202 -7.37 8.66 27.87
CA GLU A 202 -6.08 7.98 27.99
C GLU A 202 -6.27 6.47 28.08
N THR A 203 -5.79 5.76 27.07
CA THR A 203 -5.90 4.30 26.97
C THR A 203 -4.52 3.71 26.75
N LYS A 204 -4.22 2.66 27.51
CA LYS A 204 -2.93 1.96 27.47
C LYS A 204 -3.07 0.62 26.75
N PHE A 205 -2.09 0.33 25.90
CA PHE A 205 -2.02 -0.84 25.02
C PHE A 205 -0.69 -1.55 25.19
N GLY A 206 -0.67 -2.83 24.83
CA GLY A 206 0.51 -3.67 24.97
C GLY A 206 0.67 -4.26 26.36
N MET A 207 1.51 -5.29 26.41
CA MET A 207 1.49 -6.31 27.44
C MET A 207 2.14 -5.84 28.75
N ASN A 208 2.94 -4.79 28.70
CA ASN A 208 3.55 -4.15 29.87
C ASN A 208 2.52 -3.52 30.81
N TYR A 209 1.29 -3.28 30.34
CA TYR A 209 0.20 -2.77 31.16
C TYR A 209 -0.82 -3.84 31.54
N TRP A 210 -0.64 -5.09 31.09
CA TRP A 210 -1.58 -6.16 31.34
C TRP A 210 -1.16 -6.96 32.56
N SER A 211 -2.08 -7.07 33.51
CA SER A 211 -1.95 -8.04 34.60
C SER A 211 -1.84 -9.47 34.05
N GLN A 212 -1.26 -10.39 34.83
CA GLN A 212 -1.27 -11.83 34.48
C GLN A 212 -2.69 -12.32 34.23
N ALA A 213 -3.69 -11.80 34.94
CA ALA A 213 -5.09 -12.12 34.74
C ALA A 213 -5.63 -11.67 33.37
N GLU A 214 -5.18 -10.53 32.85
CA GLU A 214 -5.53 -10.08 31.49
C GLU A 214 -4.86 -10.93 30.42
N GLN A 215 -3.59 -11.30 30.60
CA GLN A 215 -2.88 -12.22 29.70
C GLN A 215 -3.57 -13.60 29.65
N ASP A 216 -3.96 -14.12 30.81
CA ASP A 216 -4.76 -15.33 30.95
C ASP A 216 -6.13 -15.20 30.27
N LYS A 217 -6.78 -14.04 30.40
CA LYS A 217 -8.06 -13.77 29.74
C LYS A 217 -7.90 -13.89 28.23
N TYR A 218 -6.90 -13.29 27.61
CA TYR A 218 -6.73 -13.36 26.16
C TYR A 218 -6.30 -14.74 25.67
N SER A 219 -5.40 -15.42 26.39
CA SER A 219 -4.98 -16.77 26.04
C SER A 219 -6.11 -17.81 26.15
N LYS A 220 -7.07 -17.59 27.06
CA LYS A 220 -8.27 -18.45 27.27
C LYS A 220 -9.52 -17.92 26.57
N SER A 221 -9.46 -16.73 25.95
CA SER A 221 -10.61 -16.13 25.27
C SER A 221 -11.01 -16.97 24.06
N LYS A 222 -12.32 -17.11 23.86
CA LYS A 222 -12.84 -17.60 22.60
C LYS A 222 -12.48 -16.57 21.53
N GLY A 223 -11.76 -16.99 20.50
CA GLY A 223 -11.43 -16.11 19.39
C GLY A 223 -12.68 -15.55 18.71
N ILE A 224 -12.49 -14.53 17.89
CA ILE A 224 -13.59 -13.85 17.20
C ILE A 224 -14.36 -14.83 16.32
N THR A 225 -15.65 -14.57 16.16
CA THR A 225 -16.49 -15.31 15.20
C THR A 225 -16.13 -14.95 13.76
N GLN A 226 -16.52 -15.80 12.81
CA GLN A 226 -16.36 -15.50 11.38
C GLN A 226 -17.08 -14.20 10.99
N GLN A 227 -18.25 -13.91 11.59
CA GLN A 227 -18.99 -12.68 11.34
C GLN A 227 -18.24 -11.45 11.84
N GLU A 228 -17.67 -11.50 13.05
CA GLU A 228 -16.84 -10.42 13.59
C GLU A 228 -15.59 -10.20 12.75
N ARG A 229 -14.94 -11.28 12.29
CA ARG A 229 -13.80 -11.17 11.38
C ARG A 229 -14.16 -10.46 10.07
N LEU A 230 -15.29 -10.84 9.47
CA LEU A 230 -15.78 -10.21 8.24
C LEU A 230 -16.10 -8.73 8.45
N ALA A 231 -16.66 -8.38 9.62
CA ALA A 231 -16.93 -7.00 10.00
C ALA A 231 -15.64 -6.18 10.17
N LEU A 232 -14.59 -6.79 10.74
CA LEU A 232 -13.28 -6.14 10.91
C LEU A 232 -12.49 -6.01 9.60
N LYS A 233 -12.92 -6.67 8.51
CA LYS A 233 -12.25 -6.65 7.19
C LYS A 233 -10.74 -6.95 7.27
N ILE A 234 -10.30 -7.74 8.26
CA ILE A 234 -8.87 -8.01 8.56
C ILE A 234 -8.13 -8.59 7.35
N ASN A 235 -8.80 -9.40 6.53
CA ASN A 235 -8.20 -9.99 5.33
C ASN A 235 -7.79 -8.94 4.26
N ASN A 236 -8.23 -7.68 4.38
CA ASN A 236 -7.84 -6.60 3.48
C ASN A 236 -6.63 -5.81 4.01
N ILE A 237 -6.12 -6.14 5.21
CA ILE A 237 -5.01 -5.45 5.84
C ILE A 237 -3.71 -6.09 5.36
N GLN A 238 -2.92 -5.34 4.60
CA GLN A 238 -1.61 -5.77 4.14
C GLN A 238 -0.55 -5.55 5.23
N ASP A 239 -0.52 -6.45 6.21
CA ASP A 239 0.55 -6.55 7.20
C ASP A 239 1.02 -8.00 7.32
N HIS A 240 2.31 -8.24 7.49
CA HIS A 240 2.89 -9.58 7.50
C HIS A 240 2.31 -10.52 8.59
N MET A 241 1.87 -9.99 9.72
CA MET A 241 1.24 -10.75 10.80
C MET A 241 -0.27 -10.87 10.62
N LEU A 242 -0.93 -9.83 10.08
CA LEU A 242 -2.37 -9.83 9.82
C LEU A 242 -2.78 -10.51 8.49
N ASN A 243 -1.85 -10.65 7.54
CA ASN A 243 -2.05 -11.22 6.20
C ASN A 243 -1.68 -12.71 6.14
N LYS A 244 -0.87 -13.22 7.08
CA LYS A 244 -0.65 -14.67 7.23
C LYS A 244 -1.92 -15.30 7.79
N GLU A 245 -2.76 -15.90 6.94
CA GLU A 245 -3.89 -16.81 7.23
C GLU A 245 -4.28 -17.01 8.72
N LEU A 246 -4.54 -15.91 9.44
CA LEU A 246 -4.81 -16.01 10.87
C LEU A 246 -6.09 -16.82 11.00
N LYS A 247 -6.14 -17.82 11.87
CA LYS A 247 -7.39 -18.54 12.13
C LYS A 247 -8.27 -17.70 13.05
N ASN A 248 -9.57 -17.96 13.03
CA ASN A 248 -10.52 -17.21 13.88
C ASN A 248 -10.18 -17.31 15.39
N ASN A 249 -9.60 -18.44 15.81
CA ASN A 249 -9.15 -18.67 17.18
C ASN A 249 -7.82 -17.99 17.54
N GLU A 250 -7.15 -17.35 16.58
CA GLU A 250 -5.90 -16.61 16.76
C GLU A 250 -6.14 -15.10 16.84
N LEU A 251 -7.40 -14.66 16.72
CA LEU A 251 -7.81 -13.27 16.82
C LEU A 251 -8.76 -13.10 17.99
N VAL A 252 -8.48 -12.12 18.85
CA VAL A 252 -9.35 -11.73 19.96
C VAL A 252 -9.75 -10.27 19.78
N LYS A 253 -11.04 -10.00 19.97
CA LYS A 253 -11.58 -8.64 19.91
C LYS A 253 -11.00 -7.83 21.07
N GLY A 254 -10.37 -6.71 20.75
CA GLY A 254 -9.88 -5.75 21.73
C GLY A 254 -10.94 -4.72 22.09
N LYS A 255 -10.51 -3.48 22.36
CA LYS A 255 -11.35 -2.38 22.85
C LYS A 255 -11.77 -1.47 21.69
N THR A 256 -12.99 -0.94 21.72
CA THR A 256 -13.31 0.27 20.93
C THR A 256 -12.76 1.46 21.68
N ILE A 257 -11.92 2.27 21.01
CA ILE A 257 -11.21 3.38 21.65
C ILE A 257 -11.74 4.74 21.18
N TYR A 258 -12.41 4.75 20.03
CA TYR A 258 -13.08 5.90 19.47
C TYR A 258 -14.20 5.43 18.54
N GLU A 259 -15.36 6.08 18.58
CA GLU A 259 -16.48 5.86 17.65
C GLU A 259 -17.36 7.11 17.60
N ASP A 260 -17.56 7.66 16.41
CA ASP A 260 -18.41 8.80 16.13
C ASP A 260 -18.90 8.80 14.68
N GLU A 261 -19.41 9.93 14.19
CA GLU A 261 -19.87 10.11 12.81
C GLU A 261 -18.74 10.02 11.77
N SER A 262 -17.48 10.25 12.14
CA SER A 262 -16.31 10.11 11.25
C SER A 262 -15.90 8.65 11.04
N GLY A 263 -16.19 7.79 12.02
CA GLY A 263 -15.87 6.37 11.96
C GLY A 263 -15.51 5.79 13.32
N SER A 264 -14.61 4.80 13.35
CA SER A 264 -14.20 4.16 14.60
C SER A 264 -12.76 3.71 14.60
N ILE A 265 -12.16 3.63 15.79
CA ILE A 265 -10.86 2.99 16.02
C ILE A 265 -11.03 1.90 17.07
N LYS A 266 -10.56 0.69 16.73
CA LYS A 266 -10.73 -0.52 17.55
C LYS A 266 -9.40 -1.24 17.67
N SER A 267 -9.11 -1.82 18.84
CA SER A 267 -7.98 -2.71 19.00
C SER A 267 -8.36 -4.16 18.67
N VAL A 268 -7.39 -4.90 18.12
CA VAL A 268 -7.48 -6.34 17.84
C VAL A 268 -6.19 -6.97 18.33
N ILE A 269 -6.33 -8.12 18.98
CA ILE A 269 -5.21 -8.86 19.54
C ILE A 269 -5.04 -10.15 18.73
N VAL A 270 -3.84 -10.37 18.23
CA VAL A 270 -3.41 -11.62 17.62
C VAL A 270 -2.74 -12.45 18.70
N VAL A 271 -3.19 -13.69 18.87
CA VAL A 271 -2.61 -14.67 19.79
C VAL A 271 -2.02 -15.80 18.96
N SER A 272 -0.69 -15.83 18.85
CA SER A 272 0.04 -16.90 18.19
C SER A 272 0.37 -17.99 19.22
N LYS A 273 0.01 -19.24 18.92
CA LYS A 273 0.26 -20.39 19.80
C LYS A 273 1.06 -21.43 19.04
N TYR A 274 2.35 -21.53 19.33
CA TYR A 274 3.17 -22.66 18.87
C TYR A 274 3.07 -23.82 19.87
N PRO A 275 2.91 -25.07 19.42
CA PRO A 275 2.87 -26.22 20.31
C PRO A 275 4.14 -26.31 21.17
N GLY A 276 3.98 -26.28 22.50
CA GLY A 276 5.09 -26.37 23.45
C GLY A 276 5.74 -25.03 23.83
N GLU A 277 5.26 -23.91 23.30
CA GLU A 277 5.77 -22.58 23.60
C GLU A 277 4.72 -21.71 24.30
N SER A 278 5.18 -20.69 25.04
CA SER A 278 4.27 -19.69 25.59
C SER A 278 3.67 -18.86 24.44
N PRO A 279 2.38 -18.47 24.54
CA PRO A 279 1.73 -17.70 23.50
C PRO A 279 2.41 -16.35 23.28
N GLU A 280 2.57 -15.98 22.01
CA GLU A 280 2.98 -14.64 21.63
C GLU A 280 1.74 -13.78 21.37
N PHE A 281 1.84 -12.50 21.70
CA PHE A 281 0.73 -11.58 21.58
C PHE A 281 1.13 -10.34 20.79
N PHE A 282 0.26 -9.94 19.87
CA PHE A 282 0.41 -8.71 19.11
C PHE A 282 -0.91 -7.93 19.21
N GLU A 283 -0.85 -6.63 19.49
CA GLU A 283 -2.03 -5.77 19.54
C GLU A 283 -1.93 -4.68 18.48
N TYR A 284 -3.00 -4.53 17.70
CA TYR A 284 -3.12 -3.56 16.64
C TYR A 284 -4.29 -2.62 16.91
N LEU A 285 -4.11 -1.33 16.66
CA LEU A 285 -5.21 -0.42 16.39
C LEU A 285 -5.58 -0.51 14.93
N ILE A 286 -6.88 -0.55 14.65
CA ILE A 286 -7.42 -0.55 13.29
C ILE A 286 -8.47 0.55 13.23
N SER A 287 -8.36 1.43 12.24
CA SER A 287 -9.30 2.50 11.99
C SER A 287 -10.22 2.21 10.80
N TYR A 288 -11.46 2.69 10.91
CA TYR A 288 -12.52 2.49 9.94
C TYR A 288 -13.27 3.79 9.69
N ASP A 289 -13.74 4.00 8.45
CA ASP A 289 -14.64 5.10 8.10
C ASP A 289 -16.06 4.86 8.66
N PHE A 290 -16.94 5.85 8.50
CA PHE A 290 -18.35 5.75 8.90
C PHE A 290 -19.14 4.61 8.22
N ASN A 291 -18.66 4.09 7.08
CA ASN A 291 -19.23 2.93 6.40
C ASN A 291 -18.62 1.60 6.88
N GLY A 292 -17.70 1.65 7.85
CA GLY A 292 -16.93 0.50 8.33
C GLY A 292 -15.89 0.00 7.32
N ASN A 293 -15.44 0.81 6.36
CA ASN A 293 -14.30 0.49 5.50
C ASN A 293 -13.00 0.73 6.23
N TYR A 294 -12.06 -0.19 6.07
CA TYR A 294 -10.71 -0.08 6.61
C TYR A 294 -10.01 1.16 6.07
N ILE A 295 -9.34 1.91 6.95
CA ILE A 295 -8.53 3.09 6.61
C ILE A 295 -7.05 2.82 6.85
N ASN A 296 -6.68 2.53 8.10
CA ASN A 296 -5.30 2.38 8.53
C ASN A 296 -5.19 1.39 9.71
N HIS A 297 -3.98 0.91 10.01
CA HIS A 297 -3.67 0.14 11.21
C HIS A 297 -2.32 0.57 11.78
N LEU A 298 -2.12 0.31 13.07
CA LEU A 298 -0.86 0.57 13.77
C LEU A 298 -0.63 -0.52 14.81
N GLN A 299 0.56 -1.13 14.83
CA GLN A 299 0.94 -2.03 15.91
C GLN A 299 1.21 -1.20 17.17
N VAL A 300 0.53 -1.55 18.26
CA VAL A 300 0.58 -0.84 19.55
C VAL A 300 0.91 -1.74 20.72
N GLY A 301 1.03 -3.04 20.48
CA GLY A 301 1.42 -4.02 21.48
C GLY A 301 2.16 -5.20 20.88
N GLU A 302 3.16 -5.69 21.58
CA GLU A 302 3.88 -6.91 21.27
C GLU A 302 4.46 -7.52 22.56
N LYS A 303 4.38 -8.84 22.67
CA LYS A 303 5.16 -9.62 23.64
C LYS A 303 5.49 -10.97 23.02
N ARG A 304 6.78 -11.24 22.93
CA ARG A 304 7.31 -12.52 22.48
C ARG A 304 7.85 -13.32 23.66
N THR A 305 7.86 -14.64 23.50
CA THR A 305 8.32 -15.56 24.54
C THR A 305 9.85 -15.62 24.62
N PHE A 306 10.53 -15.49 23.47
CA PHE A 306 11.97 -15.74 23.35
C PHE A 306 12.79 -14.51 22.98
N TYR A 307 12.14 -13.37 22.76
CA TYR A 307 12.77 -12.10 22.42
C TYR A 307 12.24 -11.03 23.36
N THR A 308 13.14 -10.23 23.92
CA THR A 308 12.83 -9.03 24.69
C THR A 308 12.52 -7.85 23.75
N ASN A 309 11.66 -8.10 22.77
CA ASN A 309 11.05 -7.05 21.96
C ASN A 309 9.63 -6.82 22.47
N ASP A 310 9.48 -5.83 23.35
CA ASP A 310 8.19 -5.46 23.92
C ASP A 310 7.74 -4.14 23.31
N ILE A 311 6.52 -4.14 22.77
CA ILE A 311 5.87 -2.93 22.27
C ILE A 311 4.70 -2.60 23.19
N TYR A 312 4.59 -1.34 23.56
CA TYR A 312 3.44 -0.80 24.27
C TYR A 312 3.12 0.62 23.82
N ALA A 313 1.87 1.03 23.98
CA ALA A 313 1.44 2.35 23.57
C ALA A 313 0.50 3.03 24.55
N ILE A 314 0.47 4.36 24.50
CA ILE A 314 -0.50 5.21 25.17
C ILE A 314 -1.20 6.05 24.10
N VAL A 315 -2.52 5.95 24.03
CA VAL A 315 -3.36 6.86 23.23
C VAL A 315 -3.98 7.88 24.18
N LYS A 316 -3.87 9.17 23.86
CA LYS A 316 -4.48 10.25 24.62
C LYS A 316 -4.81 11.41 23.69
N GLY A 317 -6.08 11.78 23.63
CA GLY A 317 -6.59 12.68 22.59
C GLY A 317 -6.21 12.15 21.21
N GLU A 318 -5.72 13.02 20.34
CA GLU A 318 -5.27 12.65 19.00
C GLU A 318 -3.86 12.05 18.94
N THR A 319 -3.16 11.90 20.07
CA THR A 319 -1.77 11.43 20.07
C THR A 319 -1.66 9.98 20.49
N ILE A 320 -0.86 9.21 19.75
CA ILE A 320 -0.45 7.85 20.09
C ILE A 320 1.05 7.87 20.31
N THR A 321 1.50 7.45 21.48
CA THR A 321 2.93 7.26 21.77
C THR A 321 3.19 5.76 21.85
N VAL A 322 3.94 5.24 20.88
CA VAL A 322 4.37 3.83 20.81
C VAL A 322 5.81 3.76 21.30
N THR A 323 6.08 2.86 22.23
CA THR A 323 7.42 2.60 22.76
C THR A 323 7.79 1.17 22.41
N ASN A 324 8.90 1.01 21.69
CA ASN A 324 9.49 -0.27 21.37
C ASN A 324 10.73 -0.44 22.22
N TYR A 325 10.75 -1.47 23.04
CA TYR A 325 11.91 -1.89 23.80
C TYR A 325 12.52 -3.09 23.11
N TYR A 326 13.77 -2.97 22.68
CA TYR A 326 14.56 -4.06 22.12
C TYR A 326 15.67 -4.40 23.10
N ALA A 327 15.78 -5.66 23.51
CA ALA A 327 17.01 -6.17 24.08
C ALA A 327 17.47 -7.40 23.30
N GLU A 328 18.74 -7.41 22.89
CA GLU A 328 19.39 -8.52 22.20
C GLU A 328 20.81 -8.68 22.77
N GLY A 329 20.99 -9.65 23.67
CA GLY A 329 22.25 -9.80 24.41
C GLY A 329 22.41 -8.74 25.51
N ASP A 330 23.54 -8.01 25.50
CA ASP A 330 23.84 -6.93 26.45
C ASP A 330 23.37 -5.54 25.95
N ASP A 331 22.86 -5.46 24.72
CA ASP A 331 22.41 -4.21 24.12
C ASP A 331 20.91 -4.01 24.34
N GLU A 332 20.55 -2.91 25.01
CA GLU A 332 19.17 -2.47 25.24
C GLU A 332 18.92 -1.14 24.51
N GLU A 333 17.90 -1.11 23.65
CA GLU A 333 17.46 0.09 22.93
C GLU A 333 15.98 0.37 23.19
N THR A 334 15.65 1.63 23.50
CA THR A 334 14.26 2.08 23.60
C THR A 334 13.98 3.13 22.53
N ILE A 335 13.05 2.82 21.62
CA ILE A 335 12.62 3.71 20.55
C ILE A 335 11.20 4.20 20.86
N VAL A 336 11.04 5.52 20.97
CA VAL A 336 9.73 6.16 21.16
C VAL A 336 9.30 6.80 19.84
N THR A 337 8.18 6.33 19.30
CA THR A 337 7.56 6.89 18.10
C THR A 337 6.20 7.49 18.43
N LYS A 338 5.97 8.73 18.01
CA LYS A 338 4.68 9.40 18.18
C LYS A 338 3.90 9.43 16.88
N TYR A 339 2.59 9.28 16.97
CA TYR A 339 1.66 9.39 15.86
C TYR A 339 0.53 10.35 16.22
N LYS A 340 0.02 11.07 15.22
CA LYS A 340 -1.21 11.84 15.30
C LYS A 340 -2.32 11.08 14.58
N ILE A 341 -3.51 11.04 15.18
CA ILE A 341 -4.74 10.58 14.57
C ILE A 341 -5.28 11.72 13.72
N SER A 342 -5.32 11.55 12.39
CA SER A 342 -5.86 12.57 11.49
C SER A 342 -7.39 12.67 11.62
N PRO A 343 -8.02 13.75 11.10
CA PRO A 343 -9.48 13.84 11.01
C PRO A 343 -10.10 12.63 10.30
N GLU A 344 -9.44 12.12 9.26
CA GLU A 344 -9.77 10.92 8.49
C GLU A 344 -9.35 9.61 9.18
N LEU A 345 -9.00 9.65 10.47
CA LEU A 345 -8.63 8.49 11.28
C LEU A 345 -7.38 7.73 10.78
N LYS A 346 -6.47 8.41 10.07
CA LYS A 346 -5.16 7.83 9.74
C LYS A 346 -4.19 8.00 10.92
N PHE A 347 -3.27 7.05 11.10
CA PHE A 347 -2.17 7.17 12.05
C PHE A 347 -0.95 7.73 11.32
N VAL A 348 -0.63 9.00 11.58
CA VAL A 348 0.45 9.73 10.89
C VAL A 348 1.62 9.91 11.85
N GLN A 349 2.78 9.36 11.51
CA GLN A 349 3.98 9.51 12.35
C GLN A 349 4.37 10.99 12.48
N MET A 350 4.56 11.44 13.72
CA MET A 350 5.02 12.78 14.06
C MET A 350 6.54 12.83 13.94
N LYS A 351 7.07 13.96 13.45
CA LYS A 351 8.51 14.18 13.23
C LYS A 351 9.24 14.59 14.50
#